data_AF-A0A1T4WYL6-F1
#
_entry.id   AF-A0A1T4WYL6-F1
#
_cell.length_a   1.000
_cell.length_b   1.000
_cell.length_c   1.000
_cell.angle_alpha   90.00
_cell.angle_beta   90.00
_cell.angle_gamma   90.00
#
_symmetry.space_group_name_H-M   'P 1'
#
loop_
_entity.id
_entity.type
_entity.pdbx_description
1 polymer ?
#
loop_
_entity_poly.entity_id
_entity_poly.type
_entity_poly.pdbx_seq_one_letter_code
_entity_poly.pdbx_strand_id
1 'polypeptide(L)'
;MKDERGLYYLPSMQDTDTRMYVRSVDGVIQFRLWNANHAEVWDRHEWLPFDVIEAAAEMYKERGAERNPLALYDVEIAKRLIKDEAN
;
A
#
# COMPACT_ATOMS: atom_id res chain seq x y z
N MET A 1 1.09 -7.38 11.38
CA MET A 1 2.25 -6.68 10.79
C MET A 1 2.08 -5.18 11.08
N LYS A 2 2.69 -4.70 12.16
CA LYS A 2 2.56 -3.33 12.67
C LYS A 2 3.94 -2.91 13.19
N ASP A 3 4.38 -1.72 12.83
CA ASP A 3 5.65 -1.14 13.27
C ASP A 3 5.40 0.25 13.87
N GLU A 4 6.44 0.97 14.28
CA GLU A 4 6.32 2.32 14.84
C GLU A 4 5.66 3.31 13.88
N ARG A 5 5.73 3.03 12.57
CA ARG A 5 5.11 3.86 11.51
C ARG A 5 3.65 3.54 11.25
N GLY A 6 3.12 2.44 11.79
CA GLY A 6 1.74 2.00 11.61
C GLY A 6 1.61 0.58 11.05
N LEU A 7 0.43 0.29 10.52
CA LEU A 7 0.12 -1.00 9.91
C LEU A 7 0.79 -1.10 8.54
N TYR A 8 1.32 -2.28 8.24
CA TYR A 8 1.90 -2.54 6.92
C TYR A 8 1.70 -3.99 6.52
N TYR A 9 1.84 -4.26 5.22
CA TYR A 9 1.92 -5.63 4.71
C TYR A 9 3.00 -5.75 3.65
N LEU A 10 3.43 -6.99 3.41
CA LEU A 10 4.38 -7.32 2.36
C LEU A 10 3.59 -7.69 1.10
N PRO A 11 3.62 -6.87 0.03
CA PRO A 11 2.87 -7.14 -1.18
C PRO A 11 3.45 -8.31 -1.98
N SER A 12 4.70 -8.68 -1.72
CA SER A 12 5.36 -9.84 -2.33
C SER A 12 6.19 -10.59 -1.31
N MET A 13 6.02 -11.91 -1.25
CA MET A 13 6.85 -12.78 -0.41
C MET A 13 8.30 -12.87 -0.90
N GLN A 14 8.53 -12.58 -2.19
CA GLN A 14 9.85 -12.53 -2.81
C GLN A 14 10.59 -11.22 -2.47
N ASP A 15 9.86 -10.15 -2.16
CA ASP A 15 10.40 -8.82 -1.86
C ASP A 15 10.02 -8.41 -0.44
N THR A 16 10.79 -8.89 0.53
CA THR A 16 10.64 -8.52 1.96
C THR A 16 11.10 -7.09 2.26
N ASP A 17 11.81 -6.50 1.31
CA ASP A 17 12.35 -5.15 1.37
C ASP A 17 11.28 -4.08 1.11
N THR A 18 10.26 -4.42 0.31
CA THR A 18 9.13 -3.53 0.03
C THR A 18 8.03 -3.75 1.06
N ARG A 19 7.65 -2.69 1.77
CA ARG A 19 6.56 -2.70 2.74
C ARG A 19 5.50 -1.69 2.32
N MET A 20 4.26 -2.14 2.26
CA MET A 20 3.12 -1.28 2.00
C MET A 20 2.51 -0.85 3.32
N TYR A 21 2.68 0.42 3.68
CA TYR A 21 2.06 0.98 4.88
C TYR A 21 0.62 1.41 4.58
N VAL A 22 -0.26 1.17 5.53
CA VAL A 22 -1.68 1.50 5.46
C VAL A 22 -2.13 2.15 6.75
N ARG A 23 -2.99 3.15 6.64
CA ARG A 23 -3.62 3.81 7.79
C ARG A 23 -5.01 4.30 7.44
N SER A 24 -5.90 4.33 8.42
CA SER A 24 -7.15 5.08 8.34
C SER A 24 -6.99 6.42 9.04
N VAL A 25 -7.33 7.49 8.34
CA VAL A 25 -7.40 8.84 8.91
C VAL A 25 -8.71 9.45 8.48
N ASP A 26 -9.55 9.86 9.44
CA ASP A 26 -10.86 10.46 9.17
C ASP A 26 -11.80 9.59 8.28
N GLY A 27 -11.70 8.26 8.43
CA GLY A 27 -12.44 7.30 7.60
C GLY A 27 -11.88 7.09 6.20
N VAL A 28 -10.81 7.81 5.82
CA VAL A 28 -10.11 7.63 4.54
C VAL A 28 -8.92 6.69 4.73
N ILE A 29 -8.85 5.66 3.90
CA ILE A 29 -7.71 4.75 3.88
C ILE A 29 -6.62 5.37 3.02
N GLN A 30 -5.45 5.53 3.61
CA GLN A 30 -4.25 6.01 2.95
C GLN A 30 -3.20 4.91 2.91
N PHE A 31 -2.46 4.88 1.82
CA PHE A 31 -1.36 3.94 1.60
C PHE A 31 -0.08 4.71 1.35
N ARG A 32 1.02 4.11 1.74
CA ARG A 32 2.35 4.64 1.46
C ARG A 32 3.31 3.50 1.22
N LEU A 33 4.00 3.56 0.09
CA LEU A 33 5.03 2.59 -0.23
C LEU A 33 6.30 2.95 0.54
N TRP A 34 6.90 1.94 1.17
CA TRP A 34 8.24 2.00 1.71
C TRP A 34 9.07 0.88 1.13
N ASN A 35 10.35 1.14 0.89
CA ASN A 35 11.30 0.17 0.42
C ASN A 35 12.59 0.37 1.23
N ALA A 36 13.17 -0.71 1.76
CA ALA A 36 14.34 -0.61 2.63
C ALA A 36 15.62 -0.29 1.83
N ASN A 37 15.74 -0.79 0.60
CA ASN A 37 16.81 -0.45 -0.33
C ASN A 37 16.70 1.00 -0.82
N HIS A 38 15.48 1.54 -0.91
CA HIS A 38 15.22 2.90 -1.36
C HIS A 38 14.45 3.71 -0.32
N ALA A 39 15.10 3.98 0.83
CA ALA A 39 14.51 4.80 1.88
C ALA A 39 14.13 6.22 1.40
N GLU A 40 14.80 6.74 0.36
CA GLU A 40 14.45 8.02 -0.28
C GLU A 40 13.04 8.05 -0.86
N VAL A 41 12.49 6.90 -1.27
CA VAL A 41 11.12 6.80 -1.79
C VAL A 41 10.13 7.20 -0.71
N TRP A 42 10.42 6.91 0.56
CA TRP A 42 9.58 7.35 1.67
C TRP A 42 9.52 8.87 1.76
N ASP A 43 10.66 9.56 1.61
CA ASP A 43 10.71 11.01 1.73
C ASP A 43 9.98 11.69 0.56
N ARG A 44 10.13 11.12 -0.64
CA ARG A 44 9.54 11.65 -1.88
C ARG A 44 8.08 11.27 -2.07
N HIS A 45 7.62 10.17 -1.48
CA HIS A 45 6.24 9.71 -1.58
C HIS A 45 5.45 10.05 -0.33
N GLU A 46 4.35 10.76 -0.53
CA GLU A 46 3.39 11.07 0.50
C GLU A 46 2.39 9.93 0.69
N TRP A 47 1.49 10.10 1.66
CA TRP A 47 0.37 9.20 1.85
C TRP A 47 -0.68 9.44 0.76
N LEU A 48 -0.95 8.39 -0.02
CA LEU A 48 -1.92 8.45 -1.10
C LEU A 48 -3.26 7.88 -0.62
N PRO A 49 -4.38 8.58 -0.82
CA PRO A 49 -5.69 8.02 -0.53
C PRO A 49 -5.98 6.87 -1.50
N PHE A 50 -6.84 5.94 -1.07
CA PHE A 50 -7.22 4.77 -1.86
C PHE A 50 -7.69 5.13 -3.28
N ASP A 51 -8.40 6.24 -3.43
CA ASP A 51 -8.92 6.76 -4.69
C ASP A 51 -7.81 6.99 -5.75
N VAL A 52 -6.67 7.54 -5.34
CA VAL A 52 -5.52 7.78 -6.24
C VAL A 52 -4.89 6.46 -6.68
N ILE A 53 -4.89 5.47 -5.80
CA ILE A 53 -4.33 4.14 -6.07
C ILE A 53 -5.24 3.38 -7.02
N GLU A 54 -6.56 3.47 -6.81
CA GLU A 54 -7.57 2.91 -7.70
C GLU A 54 -7.43 3.49 -9.11
N ALA A 55 -7.35 4.81 -9.23
CA ALA A 55 -7.16 5.49 -10.51
C ALA A 55 -5.84 5.09 -11.19
N ALA A 56 -4.72 5.05 -10.45
CA ALA A 56 -3.44 4.61 -11.00
C ALA A 56 -3.51 3.15 -11.47
N ALA A 57 -4.12 2.29 -10.67
CA ALA A 57 -4.24 0.88 -11.01
C ALA A 57 -5.09 0.64 -12.26
N GLU A 58 -6.19 1.37 -12.42
CA GLU A 58 -7.03 1.30 -13.61
C GLU A 58 -6.24 1.69 -14.87
N MET A 59 -5.43 2.75 -14.80
CA MET A 59 -4.54 3.15 -15.90
C MET A 59 -3.50 2.08 -16.26
N TYR A 60 -2.97 1.34 -15.27
CA TYR A 60 -2.03 0.25 -15.53
C TYR A 60 -2.72 -1.00 -16.10
N LYS A 61 -3.95 -1.29 -15.66
CA LYS A 61 -4.80 -2.37 -16.20
C LYS A 61 -5.14 -2.12 -17.67
N GLU A 62 -5.49 -0.88 -18.04
CA GLU A 62 -5.74 -0.49 -19.43
C GLU A 62 -4.53 -0.67 -20.35
N ARG A 63 -3.31 -0.51 -19.83
CA ARG A 63 -2.06 -0.68 -20.59
C ARG A 63 -1.70 -2.14 -20.89
N GLY A 64 -2.50 -3.12 -20.46
CA GLY A 64 -2.28 -4.54 -20.76
C GLY A 64 -1.02 -5.11 -20.14
N ALA A 65 -0.52 -4.51 -19.06
CA ALA A 65 0.63 -5.04 -18.34
C ALA A 65 0.26 -6.39 -17.69
N GLU A 66 0.94 -7.47 -18.06
CA GLU A 66 0.77 -8.80 -17.44
C GLU A 66 1.01 -8.79 -15.92
N ARG A 67 1.76 -7.79 -15.43
CA ARG A 67 1.86 -7.44 -14.01
C ARG A 67 0.73 -6.47 -13.66
N ASN A 68 -0.37 -6.98 -13.12
CA ASN A 68 -1.36 -6.16 -12.43
C ASN A 68 -0.71 -5.54 -11.17
N PRO A 69 -0.42 -4.23 -11.11
CA PRO A 69 0.09 -3.62 -9.88
C PRO A 69 -0.94 -3.69 -8.75
N LEU A 70 -2.24 -3.85 -9.07
CA LEU A 70 -3.30 -4.16 -8.10
C LEU A 70 -3.08 -5.47 -7.33
N ALA A 71 -2.38 -6.44 -7.91
CA ALA A 71 -2.05 -7.67 -7.18
C ALA A 71 -1.11 -7.40 -5.99
N LEU A 72 -0.42 -6.26 -6.00
CA LEU A 72 0.44 -5.80 -4.91
C LEU A 72 -0.30 -4.84 -3.96
N TYR A 73 -1.29 -4.09 -4.46
CA TYR A 73 -2.08 -3.14 -3.69
C TYR A 73 -3.44 -3.72 -3.31
N ASP A 74 -3.43 -4.59 -2.31
CA ASP A 74 -4.63 -5.32 -1.89
C ASP A 74 -5.42 -4.51 -0.84
N VAL A 75 -6.44 -3.80 -1.30
CA VAL A 75 -7.30 -2.98 -0.44
C VAL A 75 -8.06 -3.81 0.58
N GLU A 76 -8.39 -5.06 0.24
CA GLU A 76 -9.09 -5.96 1.15
C GLU A 76 -8.20 -6.30 2.33
N ILE A 77 -6.91 -6.58 2.08
CA ILE A 77 -5.90 -6.76 3.14
C ILE A 77 -5.76 -5.49 3.97
N ALA A 78 -5.69 -4.32 3.35
CA ALA A 78 -5.56 -3.04 4.06
C ALA A 78 -6.76 -2.77 4.99
N LYS A 79 -7.98 -2.91 4.47
CA LYS A 79 -9.22 -2.80 5.25
C LYS A 79 -9.26 -3.81 6.38
N ARG A 80 -8.84 -5.06 6.11
CA ARG A 80 -8.81 -6.12 7.11
C ARG A 80 -7.82 -5.79 8.22
N LEU A 81 -6.59 -5.36 7.89
CA LEU A 81 -5.57 -4.97 8.87
C LEU A 81 -6.02 -3.81 9.75
N ILE A 82 -6.60 -2.78 9.15
CA ILE A 82 -7.12 -1.62 9.90
C ILE A 82 -8.26 -2.05 10.83
N LYS A 83 -9.16 -2.92 10.35
CA LYS A 83 -10.29 -3.43 11.14
C LYS A 83 -9.83 -4.36 12.27
N ASP A 84 -8.82 -5.17 12.03
CA ASP A 84 -8.22 -6.09 13.02
C ASP A 84 -7.49 -5.31 14.12
N GLU A 85 -6.88 -4.17 13.79
CA GLU A 85 -6.23 -3.31 14.76
C GLU A 85 -7.22 -2.45 15.58
N ALA A 86 -8.34 -2.06 14.97
CA ALA A 86 -9.37 -1.26 15.62
C ALA A 86 -10.31 -2.08 16.54
N ASN A 87 -10.12 -3.40 16.66
CA ASN A 87 -11.00 -4.33 17.39
C ASN A 87 -10.27 -5.06 18.52
#